data_AF-A0A9D9GTQ3-F1
#
_entry.id   AF-A0A9D9GTQ3-F1
#
_cell.length_a   1.000
_cell.length_b   1.000
_cell.length_c   1.000
_cell.angle_alpha   90.00
_cell.angle_beta   90.00
_cell.angle_gamma   90.00
#
_symmetry.space_group_name_H-M   'P 1'
#
loop_
_entity.id
_entity.type
_entity.pdbx_description
1 polymer ?
#
loop_
_entity_poly.entity_id
_entity_poly.type
_entity_poly.pdbx_seq_one_letter_code
_entity_poly.pdbx_strand_id
1 'polypeptide(L)'
;MAENVAATAKKGGYTGSGLGLLGHSILWSFLIVITLFIGTPWVIASAIRYIFKNTTVDGKKLTFDGTGGQLIGKWLLWILLTICTIGIYSFWIPKKLIQWIAKHVYIEGSDVPGSWEGGAIMLFLHILAAGFIAGLTLGLLYPVGLKFVIDYIVGKMTLGGGNVTFTGDAMGFLGRWIIWALLSIITLGIYTFWAAAHLINWVAENSHI
;
A
#
# COMPACT_ATOMS: atom_id res chain seq x y z
N MET A 1 -4.46 -3.26 -41.79
CA MET A 1 -3.26 -3.54 -40.96
C MET A 1 -2.77 -2.30 -40.18
N ALA A 2 -3.66 -1.38 -39.78
CA ALA A 2 -3.31 -0.21 -38.96
C ALA A 2 -4.19 -0.09 -37.69
N GLU A 3 -4.83 -1.18 -37.28
CA GLU A 3 -5.81 -1.21 -36.18
C GLU A 3 -5.37 -2.11 -35.01
N ASN A 4 -4.17 -2.72 -35.11
CA ASN A 4 -3.63 -3.62 -34.08
C ASN A 4 -2.31 -3.12 -33.45
N VAL A 5 -1.96 -1.84 -33.64
CA VAL A 5 -0.73 -1.25 -33.08
C VAL A 5 -1.02 0.00 -32.22
N ALA A 6 -2.28 0.43 -32.13
CA ALA A 6 -2.72 1.46 -31.20
C ALA A 6 -3.46 0.80 -30.02
N ALA A 7 -2.91 0.94 -28.82
CA ALA A 7 -3.59 0.75 -27.53
C ALA A 7 -3.90 -0.69 -27.05
N THR A 8 -2.86 -1.47 -26.74
CA THR A 8 -2.84 -2.06 -25.39
C THR A 8 -2.56 -0.92 -24.40
N ALA A 9 -3.53 0.00 -24.26
CA ALA A 9 -3.44 1.06 -23.26
C ALA A 9 -3.38 0.35 -21.92
N LYS A 10 -2.22 0.41 -21.27
CA LYS A 10 -1.96 -0.20 -19.97
C LYS A 10 -3.04 0.32 -19.01
N LYS A 11 -4.07 -0.49 -18.75
CA LYS A 11 -5.28 -0.04 -18.04
C LYS A 11 -4.95 0.40 -16.61
N GLY A 12 -3.99 -0.23 -15.94
CA GLY A 12 -3.45 0.25 -14.66
C GLY A 12 -1.93 0.26 -14.65
N GLY A 13 -1.30 1.05 -13.81
CA GLY A 13 0.15 1.07 -13.69
C GLY A 13 0.70 2.15 -12.77
N TYR A 14 1.95 1.94 -12.37
CA TYR A 14 2.73 2.89 -11.56
C TYR A 14 3.90 3.42 -12.39
N THR A 15 4.01 4.74 -12.48
CA THR A 15 5.05 5.43 -13.26
C THR A 15 6.19 5.98 -12.38
N GLY A 16 6.11 5.80 -11.07
CA GLY A 16 7.14 6.29 -10.15
C GLY A 16 8.43 5.46 -10.23
N SER A 17 9.57 6.10 -9.97
CA SER A 17 10.87 5.42 -10.03
C SER A 17 11.24 4.77 -8.69
N GLY A 18 11.95 3.63 -8.74
CA GLY A 18 12.53 3.01 -7.55
C GLY A 18 13.53 3.94 -6.84
N LEU A 19 14.25 4.78 -7.60
CA LEU A 19 15.14 5.80 -7.04
C LEU A 19 14.37 6.89 -6.28
N GLY A 20 13.20 7.28 -6.78
CA GLY A 20 12.31 8.21 -6.09
C GLY A 20 11.80 7.63 -4.76
N LEU A 21 11.42 6.34 -4.75
CA LEU A 21 11.07 5.64 -3.52
C LEU A 21 12.25 5.51 -2.55
N LEU A 22 13.48 5.26 -3.04
CA LEU A 22 14.69 5.24 -2.23
C LEU A 22 14.95 6.61 -1.58
N GLY A 23 14.99 7.67 -2.37
CA GLY A 23 15.22 9.03 -1.87
C GLY A 23 14.17 9.45 -0.85
N HIS A 24 12.90 9.14 -1.13
CA HIS A 24 11.81 9.35 -0.18
C HIS A 24 12.05 8.54 1.10
N SER A 25 12.34 7.24 1.00
CA SER A 25 12.54 6.37 2.16
C SER A 25 13.69 6.83 3.07
N ILE A 26 14.81 7.28 2.50
CA ILE A 26 15.97 7.77 3.27
C ILE A 26 15.60 9.06 4.03
N LEU A 27 15.00 10.03 3.32
CA LEU A 27 14.58 11.31 3.90
C LEU A 27 13.63 11.09 5.08
N TRP A 28 12.63 10.23 4.90
CA TRP A 28 11.63 9.97 5.92
C TRP A 28 12.15 9.09 7.06
N SER A 29 13.05 8.14 6.80
CA SER A 29 13.68 7.34 7.86
C SER A 29 14.50 8.23 8.80
N PHE A 30 15.26 9.18 8.24
CA PHE A 30 15.99 10.16 9.04
C PHE A 30 15.05 11.02 9.90
N LEU A 31 13.93 11.46 9.35
CA LEU A 31 12.92 12.23 10.09
C LEU A 31 12.32 11.43 11.25
N ILE A 32 11.97 10.15 11.03
CA ILE A 32 11.40 9.28 12.08
C ILE A 32 12.38 9.11 13.25
N VAL A 33 13.66 8.90 12.95
CA VAL A 33 14.71 8.73 13.95
C VAL A 33 14.87 10.01 14.79
N ILE A 34 14.98 11.16 14.14
CA ILE A 34 15.14 12.45 14.85
C ILE A 34 13.90 12.80 15.68
N THR A 35 12.71 12.53 15.15
CA THR A 35 11.45 12.89 15.80
C THR A 35 10.96 11.83 16.79
N LEU A 36 11.73 10.77 17.05
CA LEU A 36 11.35 9.64 17.90
C LEU A 36 9.95 9.10 17.55
N PHE A 37 9.73 8.78 16.27
CA PHE A 37 8.47 8.28 15.72
C PHE A 37 7.28 9.26 15.70
N ILE A 38 7.41 10.47 16.21
CA ILE A 38 6.35 11.49 16.14
C ILE A 38 6.13 11.94 14.69
N GLY A 39 7.17 11.91 13.86
CA GLY A 39 7.12 12.24 12.43
C GLY A 39 6.33 11.26 11.56
N THR A 40 5.95 10.09 12.09
CA THR A 40 5.32 9.00 11.33
C THR A 40 4.04 9.40 10.57
N PRO A 41 3.13 10.25 11.07
CA PRO A 41 1.93 10.65 10.34
C PRO A 41 2.24 11.41 9.03
N TRP A 42 3.24 12.30 9.06
CA TRP A 42 3.66 13.03 7.87
C TRP A 42 4.36 12.13 6.87
N VAL A 43 5.18 11.20 7.35
CA VAL A 43 5.83 10.20 6.51
C VAL A 43 4.79 9.38 5.76
N ILE A 44 3.80 8.83 6.48
CA ILE A 44 2.75 8.00 5.88
C ILE A 44 1.95 8.81 4.87
N ALA A 45 1.46 10.00 5.23
CA ALA A 45 0.70 10.85 4.32
C ALA A 45 1.51 11.22 3.07
N SER A 46 2.80 11.51 3.21
CA SER A 46 3.68 11.86 2.10
C SER A 46 4.00 10.67 1.20
N ALA A 47 4.24 9.49 1.77
CA ALA A 47 4.45 8.25 1.00
C ALA A 47 3.22 7.88 0.18
N ILE A 48 2.04 7.93 0.79
CA ILE A 48 0.76 7.67 0.09
C ILE A 48 0.58 8.70 -1.02
N ARG A 49 0.77 9.99 -0.73
CA ARG A 49 0.67 11.04 -1.76
C ARG A 49 1.60 10.78 -2.94
N TYR A 50 2.85 10.41 -2.67
CA TYR A 50 3.83 10.10 -3.72
C TYR A 50 3.41 8.89 -4.56
N ILE A 51 2.94 7.82 -3.91
CA ILE A 51 2.50 6.60 -4.60
C ILE A 51 1.26 6.89 -5.47
N PHE A 52 0.21 7.47 -4.89
CA PHE A 52 -1.05 7.73 -5.57
C PHE A 52 -0.89 8.70 -6.75
N LYS A 53 -0.10 9.77 -6.59
CA LYS A 53 0.22 10.71 -7.68
C LYS A 53 0.82 10.04 -8.92
N ASN A 54 1.57 8.95 -8.72
CA ASN A 54 2.23 8.20 -9.79
C ASN A 54 1.49 6.90 -10.14
N THR A 55 0.25 6.72 -9.67
CA THR A 55 -0.55 5.51 -9.89
C THR A 55 -1.79 5.83 -10.72
N THR A 56 -2.02 5.01 -11.75
CA THR A 56 -3.23 5.02 -12.57
C THR A 56 -3.90 3.66 -12.45
N VAL A 57 -5.22 3.63 -12.29
CA VAL A 57 -6.05 2.41 -12.23
C VAL A 57 -7.19 2.55 -13.22
N ASP A 58 -7.40 1.55 -14.08
CA ASP A 58 -8.33 1.57 -15.22
C ASP A 58 -8.36 2.88 -16.04
N GLY A 59 -7.18 3.45 -16.28
CA GLY A 59 -6.97 4.68 -17.07
C GLY A 59 -7.23 5.96 -16.29
N LYS A 60 -7.71 5.88 -15.04
CA LYS A 60 -7.99 7.01 -14.18
C LYS A 60 -6.88 7.20 -13.16
N LYS A 61 -6.41 8.45 -12.98
CA LYS A 61 -5.42 8.74 -11.94
C LYS A 61 -6.08 8.75 -10.57
N LEU A 62 -5.35 8.27 -9.57
CA LEU A 62 -5.76 8.41 -8.18
C LEU A 62 -5.17 9.69 -7.59
N THR A 63 -5.98 10.45 -6.88
CA THR A 63 -5.55 11.65 -6.16
C THR A 63 -5.69 11.43 -4.65
N PHE A 64 -4.77 12.02 -3.89
CA PHE A 64 -4.76 11.92 -2.44
C PHE A 64 -4.58 13.31 -1.82
N ASP A 65 -5.59 13.78 -1.09
CA ASP A 65 -5.60 15.11 -0.46
C ASP A 65 -5.13 15.09 1.01
N GLY A 66 -5.00 13.89 1.60
CA GLY A 66 -4.65 13.71 3.00
C GLY A 66 -3.30 14.34 3.37
N THR A 67 -3.26 14.96 4.54
CA THR A 67 -2.07 15.63 5.11
C THR A 67 -1.66 15.00 6.42
N GLY A 68 -0.35 15.05 6.73
CA GLY A 68 0.16 14.59 8.02
C GLY A 68 -0.41 15.38 9.20
N GLY A 69 -0.77 16.66 9.00
CA GLY A 69 -1.44 17.49 10.01
C GLY A 69 -2.85 17.01 10.36
N GLN A 70 -3.60 16.49 9.39
CA GLN A 70 -4.90 15.85 9.66
C GLN A 70 -4.73 14.50 10.38
N LEU A 71 -3.65 13.78 10.07
CA LEU A 71 -3.38 12.47 10.67
C LEU A 71 -2.82 12.57 12.09
N ILE A 72 -1.98 13.56 12.41
CA ILE A 72 -1.31 13.64 13.72
C ILE A 72 -2.27 13.72 14.90
N GLY A 73 -3.37 14.47 14.77
CA GLY A 73 -4.38 14.54 15.84
C GLY A 73 -5.01 13.18 16.14
N LYS A 74 -5.33 12.41 15.09
CA LYS A 74 -5.84 11.03 15.24
C LYS A 74 -4.75 10.07 15.73
N TRP A 75 -3.52 10.25 15.25
CA TRP A 75 -2.37 9.42 15.58
C TRP A 75 -2.01 9.52 17.06
N LEU A 76 -1.92 10.73 17.61
CA LEU A 76 -1.65 10.95 19.02
C LEU A 76 -2.75 10.37 19.90
N LEU A 77 -4.02 10.51 19.48
CA LEU A 77 -5.14 9.86 20.15
C LEU A 77 -4.97 8.34 20.17
N TRP A 78 -4.64 7.72 19.02
CA TRP A 78 -4.43 6.27 18.95
C TRP A 78 -3.27 5.79 19.80
N ILE A 79 -2.15 6.53 19.86
CA ILE A 79 -1.03 6.22 20.74
C ILE A 79 -1.45 6.32 22.21
N LEU A 80 -2.16 7.40 22.59
CA LEU A 80 -2.65 7.58 23.95
C LEU A 80 -3.58 6.44 24.38
N LEU A 81 -4.52 6.05 23.51
CA LEU A 81 -5.38 4.89 23.77
C LEU A 81 -4.58 3.59 23.86
N THR A 82 -3.53 3.44 23.07
CA THR A 82 -2.63 2.28 23.13
C THR A 82 -1.92 2.22 24.48
N ILE A 83 -1.39 3.33 24.97
CA ILE A 83 -0.74 3.38 26.28
C ILE A 83 -1.75 3.09 27.40
N CYS A 84 -2.92 3.72 27.35
CA CYS A 84 -3.98 3.55 28.35
C CYS A 84 -4.52 2.11 28.42
N THR A 85 -4.56 1.42 27.28
CA THR A 85 -5.02 0.01 27.19
C THR A 85 -3.88 -1.00 27.26
N ILE A 86 -2.67 -0.58 27.64
CA ILE A 86 -1.48 -1.44 27.75
C ILE A 86 -1.26 -2.23 26.44
N GLY A 87 -1.30 -1.52 25.32
CA GLY A 87 -1.04 -2.07 23.99
C GLY A 87 -2.24 -2.66 23.27
N ILE A 88 -3.34 -3.00 23.96
CA ILE A 88 -4.48 -3.71 23.34
C ILE A 88 -5.08 -2.91 22.18
N TYR A 89 -5.22 -1.58 22.32
CA TYR A 89 -5.79 -0.73 21.28
C TYR A 89 -4.97 -0.71 19.97
N SER A 90 -3.68 -1.06 20.01
CA SER A 90 -2.82 -1.08 18.81
C SER A 90 -3.39 -1.94 17.68
N PHE A 91 -4.15 -2.97 18.04
CA PHE A 91 -4.87 -3.86 17.13
C PHE A 91 -5.84 -3.14 16.18
N TRP A 92 -6.44 -2.03 16.60
CA TRP A 92 -7.40 -1.27 15.77
C TRP A 92 -6.73 -0.23 14.87
N ILE A 93 -5.47 0.11 15.12
CA ILE A 93 -4.74 1.16 14.38
C ILE A 93 -4.67 0.86 12.89
N PRO A 94 -4.30 -0.36 12.41
CA PRO A 94 -4.22 -0.64 10.98
C PRO A 94 -5.56 -0.40 10.26
N LYS A 95 -6.67 -0.85 10.84
CA LYS A 95 -8.02 -0.56 10.31
C LYS A 95 -8.27 0.94 10.23
N LYS A 96 -8.04 1.67 11.33
CA LYS A 96 -8.32 3.10 11.39
C LYS A 96 -7.45 3.90 10.41
N LEU A 97 -6.22 3.47 10.20
CA LEU A 97 -5.33 4.04 9.21
C LEU A 97 -5.87 3.79 7.80
N ILE A 98 -6.22 2.55 7.43
CA ILE A 98 -6.81 2.26 6.10
C ILE A 98 -8.09 3.06 5.86
N GLN A 99 -8.97 3.16 6.87
CA GLN A 99 -10.18 3.99 6.79
C GLN A 99 -9.87 5.47 6.59
N TRP A 100 -8.83 5.98 7.25
CA TRP A 100 -8.40 7.36 7.05
C TRP A 100 -7.84 7.55 5.64
N ILE A 101 -7.01 6.62 5.14
CA ILE A 101 -6.46 6.67 3.79
C ILE A 101 -7.58 6.67 2.75
N ALA A 102 -8.49 5.70 2.82
CA ALA A 102 -9.59 5.55 1.87
C ALA A 102 -10.44 6.83 1.74
N LYS A 103 -10.72 7.51 2.86
CA LYS A 103 -11.48 8.77 2.90
C LYS A 103 -10.82 9.95 2.19
N HIS A 104 -9.51 9.89 1.98
CA HIS A 104 -8.72 10.96 1.37
C HIS A 104 -8.21 10.56 -0.03
N VAL A 105 -8.65 9.41 -0.54
CA VAL A 105 -8.37 8.95 -1.89
C VAL A 105 -9.59 9.27 -2.76
N TYR A 106 -9.33 9.89 -3.90
CA TYR A 106 -10.32 10.19 -4.93
C TYR A 106 -9.84 9.66 -6.28
N ILE A 107 -10.79 9.39 -7.16
CA ILE A 107 -10.51 9.03 -8.54
C ILE A 107 -10.78 10.24 -9.41
N GLU A 108 -9.95 10.42 -10.43
CA GLU A 108 -10.20 11.39 -11.49
C GLU A 108 -11.62 11.23 -12.08
N GLY A 109 -12.41 12.30 -12.00
CA GLY A 109 -13.81 12.33 -12.45
C GLY A 109 -14.86 11.94 -11.40
N SER A 110 -14.48 11.69 -10.14
CA SER A 110 -15.44 11.50 -9.05
C SER A 110 -15.08 12.32 -7.81
N ASP A 111 -16.02 13.12 -7.31
CA ASP A 111 -15.87 13.86 -6.04
C ASP A 111 -16.29 13.04 -4.80
N VAL A 112 -16.71 11.79 -5.01
CA VAL A 112 -17.10 10.88 -3.92
C VAL A 112 -15.83 10.34 -3.25
N PRO A 113 -15.62 10.62 -1.95
CA PRO A 113 -14.46 10.10 -1.24
C PRO A 113 -14.54 8.59 -1.12
N GLY A 114 -13.37 7.94 -1.15
CA GLY A 114 -13.30 6.51 -0.90
C GLY A 114 -13.75 6.12 0.50
N SER A 115 -14.15 4.86 0.66
CA SER A 115 -14.44 4.28 1.96
C SER A 115 -13.90 2.86 2.07
N TRP A 116 -13.74 2.40 3.31
CA TRP A 116 -13.26 1.06 3.60
C TRP A 116 -14.06 0.44 4.75
N GLU A 117 -14.71 -0.68 4.45
CA GLU A 117 -15.70 -1.32 5.34
C GLU A 117 -15.22 -2.64 5.93
N GLY A 118 -13.92 -2.93 5.86
CA GLY A 118 -13.34 -4.15 6.41
C GLY A 118 -13.40 -4.24 7.95
N GLY A 119 -13.48 -5.48 8.43
CA GLY A 119 -13.32 -5.84 9.85
C GLY A 119 -11.86 -5.80 10.31
N ALA A 120 -11.62 -5.33 11.55
CA ALA A 120 -10.28 -5.28 12.14
C ALA A 120 -9.71 -6.68 12.42
N ILE A 121 -10.55 -7.59 12.94
CA ILE A 121 -10.16 -8.98 13.22
C ILE A 121 -9.73 -9.70 11.95
N MET A 122 -10.55 -9.60 10.90
CA MET A 122 -10.22 -10.22 9.62
C MET A 122 -8.93 -9.64 9.02
N LEU A 123 -8.73 -8.32 9.07
CA LEU A 123 -7.48 -7.70 8.64
C LEU A 123 -6.28 -8.26 9.42
N PHE A 124 -6.40 -8.33 10.75
CA PHE A 124 -5.36 -8.85 11.61
C PHE A 124 -5.06 -10.32 11.31
N LEU A 125 -6.08 -11.17 11.13
CA LEU A 125 -5.89 -12.58 10.78
C LEU A 125 -5.16 -12.76 9.45
N HIS A 126 -5.44 -11.92 8.44
CA HIS A 126 -4.71 -11.96 7.17
C HIS A 126 -3.25 -11.54 7.35
N ILE A 127 -2.98 -10.48 8.13
CA ILE A 127 -1.61 -10.03 8.43
C ILE A 127 -0.85 -11.10 9.23
N LEU A 128 -1.51 -11.71 10.22
CA LEU A 128 -0.95 -12.78 11.04
C LEU A 128 -0.65 -14.01 10.18
N ALA A 129 -1.60 -14.43 9.33
CA ALA A 129 -1.41 -15.55 8.41
C ALA A 129 -0.26 -15.28 7.42
N ALA A 130 -0.18 -14.06 6.88
CA ALA A 130 0.92 -13.66 6.00
C ALA A 130 2.28 -13.71 6.73
N GLY A 131 2.33 -13.19 7.96
CA GLY A 131 3.53 -13.25 8.81
C GLY A 131 3.92 -14.68 9.19
N PHE A 132 2.94 -15.53 9.47
CA PHE A 132 3.14 -16.94 9.82
C PHE A 132 3.67 -17.75 8.64
N ILE A 133 3.05 -17.61 7.45
CA ILE A 133 3.51 -18.24 6.20
C ILE A 133 4.93 -17.78 5.87
N ALA A 134 5.21 -16.48 6.00
CA ALA A 134 6.54 -15.94 5.79
C ALA A 134 7.55 -16.50 6.80
N GLY A 135 7.20 -16.58 8.08
CA GLY A 135 8.07 -17.16 9.11
C GLY A 135 8.43 -18.62 8.83
N LEU A 136 7.44 -19.46 8.52
CA LEU A 136 7.65 -20.88 8.22
C LEU A 136 8.50 -21.12 6.97
N THR A 137 8.40 -20.22 6.00
CA THR A 137 9.07 -20.37 4.69
C THR A 137 10.30 -19.50 4.53
N LEU A 138 10.76 -18.87 5.62
CA LEU A 138 11.88 -17.91 5.62
C LEU A 138 11.69 -16.77 4.58
N GLY A 139 10.46 -16.30 4.43
CA GLY A 139 10.07 -15.22 3.53
C GLY A 139 9.79 -15.66 2.09
N LEU A 140 10.01 -16.93 1.74
CA LEU A 140 9.81 -17.43 0.37
C LEU A 140 8.37 -17.28 -0.10
N LEU A 141 7.39 -17.63 0.75
CA LEU A 141 5.95 -17.51 0.44
C LEU A 141 5.29 -16.25 1.00
N TYR A 142 6.06 -15.27 1.46
CA TYR A 142 5.55 -13.94 1.81
C TYR A 142 4.63 -13.30 0.74
N PRO A 143 4.93 -13.34 -0.58
CA PRO A 143 4.08 -12.74 -1.60
C PRO A 143 2.67 -13.34 -1.67
N VAL A 144 2.52 -14.62 -1.33
CA VAL A 144 1.21 -15.30 -1.29
C VAL A 144 0.38 -14.75 -0.14
N GLY A 145 0.97 -14.64 1.06
CA GLY A 145 0.31 -14.01 2.21
C GLY A 145 -0.05 -12.54 1.95
N LEU A 146 0.87 -11.79 1.35
CA LEU A 146 0.67 -10.40 0.98
C LEU A 146 -0.48 -10.24 -0.02
N LYS A 147 -0.60 -11.12 -1.02
CA LYS A 147 -1.73 -11.13 -1.97
C LYS A 147 -3.06 -11.20 -1.22
N PHE A 148 -3.20 -12.12 -0.27
CA PHE A 148 -4.45 -12.25 0.50
C PHE A 148 -4.77 -11.00 1.32
N VAL A 149 -3.75 -10.34 1.89
CA VAL A 149 -3.94 -9.07 2.59
C VAL A 149 -4.42 -7.98 1.62
N ILE A 150 -3.77 -7.83 0.46
CA ILE A 150 -4.15 -6.84 -0.56
C ILE A 150 -5.57 -7.09 -1.07
N ASP A 151 -5.87 -8.32 -1.43
CA ASP A 151 -7.18 -8.76 -1.90
C ASP A 151 -8.29 -8.44 -0.88
N TYR A 152 -8.05 -8.72 0.40
CA TYR A 152 -8.97 -8.36 1.48
C TYR A 152 -9.12 -6.83 1.65
N ILE A 153 -8.03 -6.06 1.56
CA ILE A 153 -8.09 -4.60 1.69
C ILE A 153 -8.83 -3.99 0.51
N VAL A 154 -8.48 -4.38 -0.72
CA VAL A 154 -9.05 -3.84 -1.97
C VAL A 154 -10.52 -4.26 -2.11
N GLY A 155 -10.84 -5.53 -1.88
CA GLY A 155 -12.23 -6.02 -1.98
C GLY A 155 -13.19 -5.45 -0.93
N LYS A 156 -12.70 -4.70 0.06
CA LYS A 156 -13.51 -3.92 1.02
C LYS A 156 -13.39 -2.41 0.83
N MET A 157 -12.75 -1.99 -0.26
CA MET A 157 -12.60 -0.61 -0.64
C MET A 157 -13.66 -0.25 -1.68
N THR A 158 -14.25 0.92 -1.49
CA THR A 158 -15.17 1.55 -2.43
C THR A 158 -14.60 2.89 -2.81
N LEU A 159 -14.46 3.14 -4.11
CA LEU A 159 -13.93 4.39 -4.65
C LEU A 159 -14.91 4.94 -5.69
N GLY A 160 -15.20 6.25 -5.66
CA GLY A 160 -16.12 6.87 -6.63
C GLY A 160 -17.56 6.32 -6.58
N GLY A 161 -17.95 5.64 -5.48
CA GLY A 161 -19.23 4.95 -5.34
C GLY A 161 -19.28 3.51 -5.88
N GLY A 162 -18.20 3.01 -6.48
CA GLY A 162 -18.06 1.63 -6.97
C GLY A 162 -17.16 0.76 -6.08
N ASN A 163 -17.35 -0.56 -6.12
CA ASN A 163 -16.50 -1.52 -5.42
C ASN A 163 -15.20 -1.74 -6.20
N VAL A 164 -14.07 -1.73 -5.52
CA VAL A 164 -12.79 -2.08 -6.13
C VAL A 164 -12.60 -3.59 -6.07
N THR A 165 -12.16 -4.20 -7.17
CA THR A 165 -11.85 -5.62 -7.26
C THR A 165 -10.36 -5.82 -7.54
N PHE A 166 -9.81 -6.94 -7.05
CA PHE A 166 -8.41 -7.28 -7.24
C PHE A 166 -8.27 -8.67 -7.87
N THR A 167 -7.64 -8.75 -9.04
CA THR A 167 -7.53 -9.99 -9.83
C THR A 167 -6.10 -10.54 -9.88
N GLY A 168 -5.24 -10.12 -8.96
CA GLY A 168 -3.83 -10.52 -8.95
C GLY A 168 -3.63 -12.00 -8.65
N ASP A 169 -2.86 -12.67 -9.51
CA ASP A 169 -2.45 -14.07 -9.33
C ASP A 169 -1.25 -14.21 -8.39
N ALA A 170 -1.38 -15.08 -7.38
CA ALA A 170 -0.37 -15.31 -6.35
C ALA A 170 0.83 -16.09 -6.89
N MET A 171 0.63 -17.06 -7.79
CA MET A 171 1.72 -17.90 -8.32
C MET A 171 2.60 -17.14 -9.31
N GLY A 172 1.99 -16.38 -10.21
CA GLY A 172 2.70 -15.46 -11.10
C GLY A 172 3.44 -14.37 -10.33
N PHE A 173 2.88 -13.89 -9.22
CA PHE A 173 3.56 -12.93 -8.34
C PHE A 173 4.75 -13.55 -7.60
N LEU A 174 4.63 -14.79 -7.11
CA LEU A 174 5.72 -15.54 -6.47
C LEU A 174 6.95 -15.68 -7.38
N GLY A 175 6.75 -15.97 -8.67
CA GLY A 175 7.86 -16.08 -9.63
C GLY A 175 8.68 -14.78 -9.74
N ARG A 176 8.00 -13.63 -9.84
CA ARG A 176 8.67 -12.31 -9.84
C ARG A 176 9.32 -11.98 -8.49
N TRP A 177 8.65 -12.33 -7.40
CA TRP A 177 9.15 -12.10 -6.05
C TRP A 177 10.50 -12.77 -5.80
N ILE A 178 10.68 -14.01 -6.24
CA ILE A 178 11.96 -14.74 -6.09
C ILE A 178 13.09 -13.99 -6.77
N ILE A 179 12.87 -13.48 -7.99
CA ILE A 179 13.87 -12.70 -8.72
C ILE A 179 14.22 -11.43 -7.93
N TRP A 180 13.22 -10.71 -7.43
CA TRP A 180 13.47 -9.51 -6.64
C TRP A 180 14.21 -9.80 -5.34
N ALA A 181 13.86 -10.88 -4.65
CA ALA A 181 14.53 -11.31 -3.44
C ALA A 181 16.00 -11.65 -3.71
N LEU A 182 16.30 -12.38 -4.79
CA LEU A 182 17.67 -12.68 -5.20
C LEU A 182 18.46 -11.42 -5.53
N LEU A 183 17.87 -10.49 -6.31
CA LEU A 183 18.50 -9.21 -6.63
C LEU A 183 18.74 -8.36 -5.38
N SER A 184 17.81 -8.37 -4.42
CA SER A 184 17.98 -7.71 -3.13
C SER A 184 19.13 -8.31 -2.34
N ILE A 185 19.29 -9.64 -2.32
CA ILE A 185 20.43 -10.27 -1.63
C ILE A 185 21.76 -9.87 -2.29
N ILE A 186 21.85 -9.97 -3.62
CA ILE A 186 23.08 -9.64 -4.38
C ILE A 186 23.46 -8.16 -4.22
N THR A 187 22.46 -7.27 -4.13
CA THR A 187 22.67 -5.83 -3.99
C THR A 187 22.69 -5.35 -2.53
N LEU A 188 22.80 -6.27 -1.56
CA LEU A 188 22.80 -5.96 -0.12
C LEU A 188 21.62 -5.09 0.32
N GLY A 189 20.44 -5.38 -0.21
CA GLY A 189 19.17 -4.73 0.11
C GLY A 189 18.84 -3.52 -0.76
N ILE A 190 19.77 -3.00 -1.56
CA ILE A 190 19.52 -1.81 -2.40
C ILE A 190 18.39 -2.07 -3.40
N TYR A 191 18.27 -3.26 -3.99
CA TYR A 191 17.19 -3.55 -4.94
C TYR A 191 15.77 -3.53 -4.31
N THR A 192 15.64 -3.57 -2.98
CA THR A 192 14.32 -3.57 -2.31
C THR A 192 13.44 -2.37 -2.68
N PHE A 193 14.03 -1.22 -3.02
CA PHE A 193 13.29 -0.04 -3.46
C PHE A 193 12.68 -0.19 -4.86
N TRP A 194 13.36 -0.90 -5.76
CA TRP A 194 12.81 -1.28 -7.06
C TRP A 194 11.79 -2.40 -6.92
N ALA A 195 12.04 -3.37 -6.05
CA ALA A 195 11.06 -4.39 -5.70
C ALA A 195 9.76 -3.77 -5.17
N ALA A 196 9.86 -2.72 -4.33
CA ALA A 196 8.72 -1.95 -3.86
C ALA A 196 7.98 -1.22 -4.99
N ALA A 197 8.70 -0.56 -5.92
CA ALA A 197 8.11 0.06 -7.10
C ALA A 197 7.36 -0.97 -7.97
N HIS A 198 7.96 -2.14 -8.19
CA HIS A 198 7.35 -3.20 -8.95
C HIS A 198 6.14 -3.83 -8.25
N LEU A 199 6.16 -3.93 -6.92
CA LEU A 199 5.01 -4.36 -6.13
C LEU A 199 3.84 -3.37 -6.30
N ILE A 200 4.10 -2.06 -6.14
CA ILE A 200 3.08 -1.02 -6.34
C ILE A 200 2.51 -1.09 -7.76
N ASN A 201 3.38 -1.21 -8.76
CA ASN A 201 2.96 -1.37 -10.15
C ASN A 201 2.09 -2.61 -10.36
N TRP A 202 2.49 -3.75 -9.80
CA TRP A 202 1.71 -4.99 -9.87
C TRP A 202 0.33 -4.83 -9.23
N VAL A 203 0.24 -4.18 -8.06
CA VAL A 203 -1.06 -3.91 -7.42
C VAL A 203 -1.93 -3.04 -8.31
N ALA A 204 -1.37 -1.96 -8.86
CA ALA A 204 -2.11 -1.03 -9.72
C ALA A 204 -2.61 -1.67 -11.02
N GLU A 205 -1.81 -2.56 -11.63
CA GLU A 205 -2.19 -3.30 -12.84
C GLU A 205 -3.31 -4.32 -12.63
N ASN A 206 -3.44 -4.86 -11.41
CA ASN A 206 -4.40 -5.91 -11.07
C ASN A 206 -5.58 -5.41 -10.22
N SER A 207 -5.65 -4.10 -9.99
CA SER A 207 -6.78 -3.46 -9.32
C SER A 207 -7.73 -2.91 -10.38
N HIS A 208 -9.03 -3.09 -10.16
CA HIS A 208 -10.08 -2.62 -11.05
C HIS A 208 -11.18 -1.91 -10.26
N ILE A 209 -11.68 -0.80 -10.80
CA ILE A 209 -12.64 0.10 -10.14
C ILE A 209 -13.97 0.11 -10.90
#